data_AF-A0A7H0MJZ6-F1
#
_entry.id   AF-A0A7H0MJZ6-F1
#
_cell.length_a   1.000
_cell.length_b   1.000
_cell.length_c   1.000
_cell.angle_alpha   90.00
_cell.angle_beta   90.00
_cell.angle_gamma   90.00
#
_symmetry.space_group_name_H-M   'P 1'
#
loop_
_entity.id
_entity.type
_entity.pdbx_description
1 polymer ?
#
loop_
_entity_poly.entity_id
_entity_poly.type
_entity_poly.pdbx_seq_one_letter_code
_entity_poly.pdbx_strand_id
1 'polypeptide(L)'
;MSASIQEWFISIARSSNRWQKSEDNREVEISTVLGLLHEIDQRIDPHFLEISGDDRVSLKVDGQVREISQLSSGFTSILKLIQAIVSGYGYFTNENNIQKVKGVVFIDEIESHLHLSWQANIVPLLKKLFPNTTFYITTHSSVVLAQLKEGEAYKLYRDGDGVVKTKKIAAPNKAALADILKDVFSVDLNQMKLENSSADEQQDAKANLLRLLNQQEKE
;
A
#
# COMPACT_ATOMS: atom_id res chain seq x y z
N MET A 1 5.95 0.70 20.93
CA MET A 1 4.51 0.75 21.27
C MET A 1 3.85 1.65 20.23
N SER A 2 3.13 1.08 19.27
CA SER A 2 2.39 1.90 18.29
C SER A 2 1.16 2.46 19.00
N ALA A 3 1.12 3.76 19.25
CA ALA A 3 -0.11 4.43 19.67
C ALA A 3 -1.22 4.10 18.67
N SER A 4 -2.45 3.91 19.15
CA SER A 4 -3.58 3.71 18.25
C SER A 4 -3.74 4.96 17.36
N ILE A 5 -4.26 4.79 16.15
CA ILE A 5 -4.40 5.94 15.24
C ILE A 5 -5.28 7.05 15.83
N GLN A 6 -6.26 6.65 16.63
CA GLN A 6 -7.13 7.56 17.37
C GLN A 6 -6.34 8.32 18.43
N GLU A 7 -5.50 7.64 19.24
CA GLU A 7 -4.60 8.30 20.19
C GLU A 7 -3.68 9.32 19.51
N TRP A 8 -3.19 9.02 18.30
CA TRP A 8 -2.37 9.97 17.55
C TRP A 8 -3.17 11.23 17.18
N PHE A 9 -4.34 11.09 16.55
CA PHE A 9 -5.19 12.23 16.21
C PHE A 9 -5.56 13.06 17.46
N ILE A 10 -5.87 12.40 18.57
CA ILE A 10 -6.21 13.05 19.84
C ILE A 10 -4.99 13.78 20.42
N SER A 11 -3.83 13.14 20.42
CA SER A 11 -2.58 13.74 20.90
C SER A 11 -2.27 15.02 20.14
N ILE A 12 -2.38 14.96 18.81
CA ILE A 12 -2.14 16.11 17.95
C ILE A 12 -3.19 17.22 18.19
N ALA A 13 -4.49 16.89 18.18
CA ALA A 13 -5.56 17.87 18.38
C ALA A 13 -5.56 18.52 19.78
N ARG A 14 -5.15 17.79 20.82
CA ARG A 14 -4.98 18.37 22.16
C ARG A 14 -3.75 19.26 22.27
N SER A 15 -2.70 18.97 21.48
CA SER A 15 -1.49 19.80 21.42
C SER A 15 -1.61 21.02 20.52
N SER A 16 -2.63 21.12 19.66
CA SER A 16 -2.93 22.36 18.92
C SER A 16 -3.69 23.33 19.84
N ASN A 17 -2.99 23.99 20.76
CA ASN A 17 -3.57 24.98 21.66
C ASN A 17 -3.07 26.40 21.33
N ARG A 18 -3.93 27.41 21.43
CA ARG A 18 -3.69 28.81 20.99
C ARG A 18 -2.49 29.51 21.64
N TRP A 19 -1.93 28.92 22.70
CA TRP A 19 -0.86 29.49 23.52
C TRP A 19 0.52 28.86 23.28
N GLN A 20 0.65 27.96 22.30
CA GLN A 20 1.92 27.30 21.95
C GLN A 20 2.64 28.09 20.85
N LYS A 21 3.98 28.08 20.83
CA LYS A 21 4.78 28.78 19.79
C LYS A 21 4.39 28.24 18.41
N SER A 22 4.33 29.11 17.41
CA SER A 22 4.02 28.78 16.00
C SER A 22 4.93 27.73 15.35
N GLU A 23 6.00 27.33 16.04
CA GLU A 23 6.92 26.25 15.63
C GLU A 23 6.35 24.85 15.90
N ASP A 24 5.35 24.68 16.79
CA ASP A 24 4.66 23.41 17.08
C ASP A 24 3.35 23.30 16.27
N ASN A 25 3.40 23.54 14.96
CA ASN A 25 2.20 23.64 14.14
C ASN A 25 1.62 22.26 13.80
N ARG A 26 1.28 21.45 14.80
CA ARG A 26 0.80 20.07 14.63
C ARG A 26 -0.58 19.97 13.96
N GLU A 27 -1.33 21.08 13.90
CA GLU A 27 -2.52 21.22 13.05
C GLU A 27 -2.19 21.00 11.56
N VAL A 28 -0.97 21.35 11.13
CA VAL A 28 -0.46 21.09 9.78
C VAL A 28 -0.43 19.59 9.50
N GLU A 29 -0.09 18.75 10.49
CA GLU A 29 -0.08 17.30 10.30
C GLU A 29 -1.49 16.76 10.06
N ILE A 30 -2.47 17.14 10.89
CA ILE A 30 -3.87 16.70 10.71
C ILE A 30 -4.41 17.16 9.35
N SER A 31 -4.26 18.46 9.04
CA SER A 31 -4.75 19.01 7.77
C SER A 31 -4.05 18.38 6.57
N THR A 32 -2.75 18.06 6.67
CA THR A 32 -2.02 17.31 5.64
C THR A 32 -2.58 15.91 5.48
N VAL A 33 -2.79 15.16 6.57
CA VAL A 33 -3.36 13.79 6.50
C VAL A 33 -4.73 13.82 5.85
N LEU A 34 -5.62 14.71 6.29
CA LEU A 34 -6.97 14.85 5.72
C LEU A 34 -6.94 15.27 4.24
N GLY A 35 -6.07 16.20 3.87
CA GLY A 35 -5.84 16.60 2.48
C GLY A 35 -5.37 15.44 1.61
N LEU A 36 -4.39 14.67 2.10
CA LEU A 36 -3.89 13.48 1.41
C LEU A 36 -4.97 12.40 1.26
N LEU A 37 -5.79 12.18 2.29
CA LEU A 37 -6.92 11.25 2.21
C LEU A 37 -7.95 11.70 1.17
N HIS A 38 -8.25 12.99 1.07
CA HIS A 38 -9.13 13.53 0.04
C HIS A 38 -8.55 13.36 -1.37
N GLU A 39 -7.22 13.52 -1.53
CA GLU A 39 -6.54 13.24 -2.80
C GLU A 39 -6.57 11.76 -3.21
N ILE A 40 -6.64 10.85 -2.23
CA ILE A 40 -6.78 9.40 -2.42
C ILE A 40 -8.24 9.03 -2.75
N ASP A 41 -9.20 9.58 -2.00
CA ASP A 41 -10.62 9.32 -2.13
C ASP A 41 -11.41 10.62 -1.91
N GLN A 42 -11.92 11.20 -3.00
CA GLN A 42 -12.61 12.49 -3.01
C GLN A 42 -13.91 12.51 -2.17
N ARG A 43 -14.39 11.35 -1.74
CA ARG A 43 -15.56 11.22 -0.86
C ARG A 43 -15.28 11.69 0.56
N ILE A 44 -14.01 11.80 0.94
CA ILE A 44 -13.57 12.24 2.27
C ILE A 44 -13.53 13.77 2.29
N ASP A 45 -14.13 14.39 3.31
CA ASP A 45 -14.04 15.83 3.52
C ASP A 45 -12.70 16.18 4.19
N PRO A 46 -11.82 16.97 3.55
CA PRO A 46 -10.52 17.30 4.11
C PRO A 46 -10.60 18.33 5.26
N HIS A 47 -11.76 18.97 5.48
CA HIS A 47 -11.95 20.01 6.49
C HIS A 47 -12.75 19.52 7.71
N PHE A 48 -13.07 18.23 7.77
CA PHE A 48 -13.87 17.67 8.85
C PHE A 48 -13.12 16.59 9.64
N LEU A 49 -12.91 16.86 10.92
CA LEU A 49 -12.47 15.90 11.93
C LEU A 49 -13.25 16.19 13.21
N GLU A 50 -13.85 15.16 13.80
CA GLU A 50 -14.54 15.27 15.08
C GLU A 50 -13.91 14.31 16.08
N ILE A 51 -13.70 14.79 17.31
CA ILE A 51 -13.21 13.99 18.42
C ILE A 51 -14.29 14.02 19.50
N SER A 52 -14.89 12.86 19.76
CA SER A 52 -15.90 12.67 20.80
C SER A 52 -15.24 12.67 22.19
N GLY A 53 -16.02 12.99 23.24
CA GLY A 53 -15.53 13.07 24.62
C GLY A 53 -15.03 11.72 25.21
N ASP A 54 -15.31 10.62 24.52
CA ASP A 54 -14.80 9.28 24.83
C ASP A 54 -13.63 8.87 23.92
N ASP A 55 -12.91 9.86 23.38
CA ASP A 55 -11.68 9.66 22.60
C ASP A 55 -11.89 8.84 21.31
N ARG A 56 -13.08 8.98 20.71
CA ARG A 56 -13.37 8.46 19.36
C ARG A 56 -13.19 9.54 18.30
N VAL A 57 -12.52 9.17 17.22
CA VAL A 57 -12.23 10.06 16.10
C VAL A 57 -13.12 9.71 14.91
N SER A 58 -13.77 10.71 14.34
CA SER A 58 -14.68 10.59 13.22
C SER A 58 -14.28 11.47 12.04
N LEU A 59 -14.47 10.94 10.84
CA LEU A 59 -14.27 11.61 9.55
C LEU A 59 -15.61 11.75 8.84
N LYS A 60 -15.72 12.70 7.91
CA LYS A 60 -16.89 12.80 7.03
C LYS A 60 -16.59 12.16 5.69
N VAL A 61 -17.36 11.15 5.34
CA VAL A 61 -17.23 10.36 4.11
C VAL A 61 -18.60 10.30 3.42
N ASP A 62 -18.68 10.70 2.16
CA ASP A 62 -19.95 10.80 1.40
C ASP A 62 -21.00 11.65 2.14
N GLY A 63 -20.55 12.72 2.79
CA GLY A 63 -21.41 13.61 3.58
C GLY A 63 -21.86 13.05 4.94
N GLN A 64 -21.54 11.79 5.27
CA GLN A 64 -21.88 11.15 6.53
C GLN A 64 -20.69 11.13 7.49
N VAL A 65 -20.94 11.43 8.76
CA VAL A 65 -19.93 11.29 9.82
C VAL A 65 -19.78 9.80 10.16
N ARG A 66 -18.54 9.30 10.10
CA ARG A 66 -18.18 7.91 10.39
C ARG A 66 -16.98 7.87 11.31
N GLU A 67 -17.05 7.03 12.33
CA GLU A 67 -15.90 6.78 13.19
C GLU A 67 -14.80 6.04 12.41
N ILE A 68 -13.53 6.31 12.71
CA ILE A 68 -12.40 5.58 12.10
C ILE A 68 -12.53 4.07 12.34
N SER A 69 -13.07 3.66 13.48
CA SER A 69 -13.35 2.26 13.84
C SER A 69 -14.35 1.57 12.90
N GLN A 70 -15.20 2.33 12.21
CA GLN A 70 -16.21 1.86 11.27
C GLN A 70 -15.72 1.81 9.82
N LEU A 71 -14.50 2.29 9.55
CA LEU A 71 -13.91 2.27 8.22
C LEU A 71 -13.40 0.87 7.88
N SER A 72 -13.33 0.57 6.58
CA SER A 72 -12.82 -0.73 6.13
C SER A 72 -11.37 -0.91 6.59
N SER A 73 -10.99 -2.16 6.90
CA SER A 73 -9.62 -2.47 7.33
C SER A 73 -8.58 -1.99 6.32
N GLY A 74 -8.84 -2.17 5.02
CA GLY A 74 -7.97 -1.68 3.96
C GLY A 74 -7.80 -0.17 3.95
N PHE A 75 -8.87 0.60 4.19
CA PHE A 75 -8.78 2.05 4.29
C PHE A 75 -8.00 2.48 5.55
N THR A 76 -8.29 1.84 6.69
CA THR A 76 -7.57 2.09 7.95
C THR A 76 -6.07 1.84 7.82
N SER A 77 -5.65 0.81 7.08
CA SER A 77 -4.24 0.54 6.81
C SER A 77 -3.57 1.65 5.98
N ILE A 78 -4.25 2.15 4.93
CA ILE A 78 -3.75 3.30 4.15
C ILE A 78 -3.65 4.55 5.01
N LEU A 79 -4.68 4.84 5.79
CA LEU A 79 -4.69 5.99 6.68
C LEU A 79 -3.55 5.91 7.71
N LYS A 80 -3.28 4.74 8.31
CA LYS A 80 -2.13 4.52 9.21
C LYS A 80 -0.80 4.79 8.51
N LEU A 81 -0.63 4.30 7.28
CA LEU A 81 0.60 4.50 6.51
C LEU A 81 0.84 5.99 6.24
N ILE A 82 -0.17 6.70 5.74
CA ILE A 82 -0.08 8.14 5.46
C ILE A 82 0.20 8.92 6.74
N GLN A 83 -0.51 8.61 7.82
CA GLN A 83 -0.31 9.22 9.13
C GLN A 83 1.14 9.01 9.62
N ALA A 84 1.67 7.79 9.56
CA ALA A 84 3.04 7.50 9.99
C ALA A 84 4.08 8.29 9.19
N ILE A 85 3.92 8.43 7.87
CA ILE A 85 4.81 9.22 7.02
C ILE A 85 4.73 10.70 7.40
N VAL A 86 3.52 11.26 7.52
CA VAL A 86 3.31 12.68 7.87
C VAL A 86 3.88 13.00 9.25
N SER A 87 3.63 12.15 10.25
CA SER A 87 4.20 12.32 11.59
C SER A 87 5.72 12.20 11.61
N GLY A 88 6.28 11.29 10.82
CA GLY A 88 7.72 11.16 10.64
C GLY A 88 8.32 12.47 10.15
N TYR A 89 7.71 13.10 9.14
CA TYR A 89 8.11 14.42 8.65
C TYR A 89 7.92 15.53 9.69
N GLY A 90 6.73 15.63 10.29
CA GLY A 90 6.39 16.65 11.28
C GLY A 90 7.32 16.66 12.50
N TYR A 91 7.94 15.52 12.83
CA TYR A 91 8.91 15.45 13.93
C TYR A 91 10.21 16.24 13.68
N PHE A 92 10.65 16.39 12.42
CA PHE A 92 11.93 17.02 12.10
C PHE A 92 11.83 18.28 11.23
N THR A 93 10.63 18.69 10.85
CA THR A 93 10.39 19.87 10.01
C THR A 93 9.26 20.73 10.53
N ASN A 94 9.40 22.05 10.36
CA ASN A 94 8.34 23.03 10.62
C ASN A 94 7.70 23.54 9.30
N GLU A 95 7.93 22.83 8.19
CA GLU A 95 7.37 23.18 6.89
C GLU A 95 5.86 22.99 6.86
N ASN A 96 5.15 23.99 6.35
CA ASN A 96 3.69 23.93 6.21
C ASN A 96 3.23 22.95 5.12
N ASN A 97 4.11 22.61 4.17
CA ASN A 97 3.80 21.66 3.10
C ASN A 97 4.63 20.38 3.24
N ILE A 98 4.16 19.50 4.12
CA ILE A 98 4.83 18.23 4.44
C ILE A 98 5.03 17.35 3.19
N GLN A 99 4.11 17.37 2.22
CA GLN A 99 4.21 16.59 0.98
C GLN A 99 5.45 16.93 0.14
N LYS A 100 5.95 18.17 0.24
CA LYS A 100 7.09 18.68 -0.53
C LYS A 100 8.42 18.57 0.20
N VAL A 101 8.41 18.09 1.45
CA VAL A 101 9.65 17.89 2.21
C VAL A 101 10.47 16.80 1.53
N LYS A 102 11.78 17.06 1.40
CA LYS A 102 12.73 16.05 0.90
C LYS A 102 13.03 15.07 2.02
N GLY A 103 12.93 13.79 1.74
CA GLY A 103 13.21 12.77 2.73
C GLY A 103 13.40 11.38 2.16
N VAL A 104 13.79 10.48 3.04
CA VAL A 104 13.94 9.05 2.77
C VAL A 104 13.04 8.31 3.74
N VAL A 105 12.19 7.43 3.21
CA VAL A 105 11.26 6.62 4.00
C VAL A 105 11.53 5.16 3.74
N PHE A 106 11.75 4.40 4.82
CA PHE A 106 11.87 2.94 4.79
C PHE A 106 10.54 2.32 5.21
N ILE A 107 10.02 1.41 4.42
CA ILE A 107 8.76 0.70 4.73
C ILE A 107 9.01 -0.79 4.57
N ASP A 108 8.86 -1.50 5.68
CA ASP A 108 8.91 -2.96 5.66
C ASP A 108 7.50 -3.50 5.35
N GLU A 109 7.41 -4.49 4.47
CA GLU A 109 6.16 -5.14 4.03
C GLU A 109 5.07 -4.12 3.71
N ILE A 110 5.29 -3.29 2.68
CA ILE A 110 4.37 -2.20 2.29
C ILE A 110 2.92 -2.67 2.09
N GLU A 111 2.72 -3.93 1.72
CA GLU A 111 1.43 -4.56 1.51
C GLU A 111 0.70 -4.97 2.80
N SER A 112 1.37 -4.92 3.95
CA SER A 112 0.88 -5.48 5.20
C SER A 112 -0.48 -4.89 5.56
N HIS A 113 -1.48 -5.77 5.71
CA HIS A 113 -2.89 -5.42 5.95
C HIS A 113 -3.55 -4.50 4.88
N LEU A 114 -2.93 -4.29 3.72
CA LEU A 114 -3.56 -3.62 2.59
C LEU A 114 -4.47 -4.59 1.82
N HIS A 115 -5.68 -4.13 1.49
CA HIS A 115 -6.55 -4.84 0.55
C HIS A 115 -5.88 -4.91 -0.83
N LEU A 116 -6.14 -5.97 -1.61
CA LEU A 116 -5.49 -6.20 -2.92
C LEU A 116 -5.60 -4.99 -3.88
N SER A 117 -6.75 -4.32 -3.87
CA SER A 117 -6.97 -3.10 -4.66
C SER A 117 -6.00 -1.96 -4.30
N TRP A 118 -5.66 -1.83 -3.01
CA TRP A 118 -4.68 -0.87 -2.53
C TRP A 118 -3.26 -1.34 -2.84
N GLN A 119 -2.97 -2.63 -2.65
CA GLN A 119 -1.67 -3.20 -3.01
C GLN A 119 -1.34 -2.90 -4.47
N ALA A 120 -2.31 -3.03 -5.39
CA ALA A 120 -2.15 -2.79 -6.83
C ALA A 120 -1.85 -1.34 -7.23
N ASN A 121 -2.00 -0.38 -6.32
CA ASN A 121 -1.84 1.05 -6.62
C ASN A 121 -0.94 1.79 -5.62
N ILE A 122 -0.39 1.12 -4.60
CA ILE A 122 0.29 1.79 -3.50
C ILE A 122 1.56 2.51 -3.93
N VAL A 123 2.36 1.92 -4.83
CA VAL A 123 3.62 2.51 -5.28
C VAL A 123 3.40 3.80 -6.08
N PRO A 124 2.59 3.83 -7.17
CA PRO A 124 2.33 5.07 -7.89
C PRO A 124 1.62 6.10 -7.01
N LEU A 125 0.78 5.66 -6.07
CA LEU A 125 0.13 6.54 -5.11
C LEU A 125 1.15 7.27 -4.23
N LEU A 126 2.06 6.55 -3.58
CA LEU A 126 3.09 7.17 -2.73
C LEU A 126 3.99 8.13 -3.52
N LYS A 127 4.38 7.77 -4.74
CA LYS A 127 5.16 8.66 -5.63
C LYS A 127 4.40 9.94 -5.99
N LYS A 128 3.08 9.88 -6.12
CA LYS A 128 2.23 11.05 -6.38
C LYS A 128 2.10 11.93 -5.14
N LEU A 129 1.79 11.33 -3.98
CA LEU A 129 1.52 12.04 -2.73
C LEU A 129 2.77 12.70 -2.13
N PHE A 130 3.94 12.06 -2.28
CA PHE A 130 5.20 12.53 -1.72
C PHE A 130 6.30 12.61 -2.80
N PRO A 131 6.20 13.56 -3.76
CA PRO A 131 7.05 13.59 -4.94
C PRO A 131 8.55 13.82 -4.65
N ASN A 132 8.88 14.37 -3.48
CA ASN A 132 10.26 14.64 -3.06
C ASN A 132 10.83 13.57 -2.10
N THR A 133 10.11 12.46 -1.93
CA THR A 133 10.50 11.37 -1.03
C THR A 133 11.09 10.20 -1.80
N THR A 134 12.25 9.71 -1.35
CA THR A 134 12.81 8.43 -1.80
C THR A 134 12.28 7.32 -0.91
N PHE A 135 11.55 6.37 -1.49
CA PHE A 135 11.02 5.22 -0.77
C PHE A 135 11.91 4.00 -0.96
N TYR A 136 12.33 3.39 0.14
CA TYR A 136 12.90 2.05 0.18
C TYR A 136 11.87 1.11 0.81
N ILE A 137 11.32 0.22 -0.01
CA ILE A 137 10.25 -0.68 0.42
C ILE A 137 10.72 -2.13 0.34
N THR A 138 10.25 -2.96 1.26
CA THR A 138 10.29 -4.42 1.12
C THR A 138 8.87 -4.91 0.83
N THR A 139 8.77 -6.05 0.15
CA THR A 139 7.48 -6.65 -0.21
C THR A 139 7.66 -8.15 -0.48
N HIS A 140 6.70 -8.94 0.02
CA HIS A 140 6.41 -10.31 -0.38
C HIS A 140 5.26 -10.39 -1.39
N SER A 141 4.56 -9.28 -1.65
CA SER A 141 3.48 -9.20 -2.64
C SER A 141 4.00 -9.12 -4.07
N SER A 142 3.62 -10.10 -4.89
CA SER A 142 3.84 -10.08 -6.34
C SER A 142 3.04 -8.96 -7.04
N VAL A 143 1.92 -8.54 -6.45
CA VAL A 143 1.07 -7.44 -6.95
C VAL A 143 1.80 -6.10 -6.79
N VAL A 144 2.46 -5.87 -5.66
CA VAL A 144 3.31 -4.70 -5.44
C VAL A 144 4.51 -4.72 -6.39
N LEU A 145 5.19 -5.87 -6.49
CA LEU A 145 6.35 -6.03 -7.34
C LEU A 145 6.03 -5.72 -8.82
N ALA A 146 4.86 -6.15 -9.31
CA ALA A 146 4.40 -5.89 -10.68
C ALA A 146 4.17 -4.39 -11.00
N GLN A 147 4.21 -3.47 -10.03
CA GLN A 147 4.15 -2.04 -10.30
C GLN A 147 5.52 -1.40 -10.53
N LEU A 148 6.61 -2.10 -10.19
CA LEU A 148 7.96 -1.56 -10.22
C LEU A 148 8.54 -1.58 -11.64
N LYS A 149 9.18 -0.47 -12.01
CA LYS A 149 9.85 -0.32 -13.31
C LYS A 149 11.23 -0.96 -13.29
N GLU A 150 11.84 -1.03 -14.47
CA GLU A 150 13.25 -1.42 -14.62
C GLU A 150 14.14 -0.59 -13.68
N GLY A 151 14.95 -1.28 -12.87
CA GLY A 151 15.84 -0.63 -11.91
C GLY A 151 15.21 -0.29 -10.56
N GLU A 152 13.92 -0.54 -10.35
CA GLU A 152 13.24 -0.26 -9.08
C GLU A 152 13.11 -1.50 -8.17
N ALA A 153 13.51 -2.70 -8.63
CA ALA A 153 13.29 -3.96 -7.92
C ALA A 153 14.54 -4.83 -7.81
N TYR A 154 14.79 -5.35 -6.60
CA TYR A 154 15.92 -6.22 -6.27
C TYR A 154 15.46 -7.35 -5.35
N LYS A 155 15.77 -8.60 -5.74
CA LYS A 155 15.58 -9.78 -4.88
C LYS A 155 16.76 -9.89 -3.91
N LEU A 156 16.46 -10.02 -2.63
CA LEU A 156 17.44 -10.34 -1.60
C LEU A 156 17.54 -11.86 -1.43
N TYR A 157 18.75 -12.39 -1.31
CA TYR A 157 18.99 -13.81 -1.03
C TYR A 157 20.25 -14.00 -0.19
N ARG A 158 20.32 -15.07 0.61
CA ARG A 158 21.54 -15.45 1.32
C ARG A 158 22.34 -16.45 0.50
N ASP A 159 23.63 -16.21 0.41
CA ASP A 159 24.58 -17.16 -0.19
C ASP A 159 24.96 -18.26 0.82
N GLY A 160 25.70 -19.28 0.37
CA GLY A 160 26.18 -20.40 1.18
C GLY A 160 26.99 -19.97 2.42
N ASP A 161 27.65 -18.81 2.36
CA ASP A 161 28.42 -18.22 3.46
C ASP A 161 27.56 -17.37 4.42
N GLY A 162 26.23 -17.35 4.26
CA GLY A 162 25.29 -16.59 5.10
C GLY A 162 25.18 -15.09 4.78
N VAL A 163 26.00 -14.59 3.85
CA VAL A 163 26.00 -13.20 3.38
C VAL A 163 24.77 -12.90 2.52
N VAL A 164 24.10 -11.79 2.79
CA VAL A 164 22.96 -11.31 1.98
C VAL A 164 23.48 -10.62 0.72
N LYS A 165 23.03 -11.09 -0.45
CA LYS A 165 23.31 -10.52 -1.77
C LYS A 165 22.02 -10.06 -2.44
N THR A 166 22.16 -9.24 -3.47
CA THR A 166 21.03 -8.68 -4.23
C THR A 166 21.10 -9.12 -5.68
N LYS A 167 19.94 -9.41 -6.27
CA LYS A 167 19.80 -9.68 -7.70
C LYS A 167 18.74 -8.74 -8.27
N LYS A 168 19.11 -7.95 -9.28
CA LYS A 168 18.16 -7.07 -9.97
C LYS A 168 17.04 -7.89 -10.62
N ILE A 169 15.81 -7.42 -10.49
CA ILE A 169 14.66 -7.96 -11.22
C ILE A 169 14.39 -7.02 -12.40
N ALA A 170 14.49 -7.55 -13.63
CA ALA A 170 14.31 -6.77 -14.84
C ALA A 170 12.81 -6.54 -15.11
N ALA A 171 12.46 -5.28 -15.36
CA ALA A 171 11.14 -4.75 -15.71
C ALA A 171 9.95 -5.56 -15.17
N PRO A 172 9.77 -5.66 -13.83
CA PRO A 172 8.68 -6.43 -13.25
C PRO A 172 7.30 -6.03 -13.80
N ASN A 173 7.09 -4.75 -14.07
CA ASN A 173 5.85 -4.23 -14.64
C ASN A 173 5.53 -4.66 -16.08
N LYS A 174 6.45 -5.34 -16.77
CA LYS A 174 6.23 -5.91 -18.11
C LYS A 174 6.15 -7.44 -18.10
N ALA A 175 6.51 -8.08 -16.99
CA ALA A 175 6.45 -9.52 -16.85
C ALA A 175 5.02 -9.97 -16.54
N ALA A 176 4.65 -11.16 -17.00
CA ALA A 176 3.38 -11.75 -16.58
C ALA A 176 3.44 -12.07 -15.08
N LEU A 177 2.31 -11.91 -14.37
CA LEU A 177 2.27 -12.17 -12.93
C LEU A 177 2.67 -13.61 -12.58
N ALA A 178 2.32 -14.57 -13.45
CA ALA A 178 2.73 -15.97 -13.30
C ALA A 178 4.26 -16.14 -13.37
N ASP A 179 4.93 -15.42 -14.27
CA ASP A 179 6.39 -15.45 -14.40
C ASP A 179 7.06 -14.79 -13.20
N ILE A 180 6.49 -13.69 -12.69
CA ILE A 180 6.96 -13.06 -11.46
C ILE A 180 6.91 -14.05 -10.28
N LEU A 181 5.78 -14.73 -10.10
CA LEU A 181 5.59 -15.72 -9.04
C LEU A 181 6.59 -16.87 -9.17
N LYS A 182 6.81 -17.35 -10.39
CA LYS A 182 7.76 -18.42 -10.65
C LYS A 182 9.22 -17.99 -10.45
N ASP A 183 9.66 -16.94 -11.11
CA ASP A 183 11.08 -16.56 -11.17
C ASP A 183 11.57 -15.85 -9.91
N VAL A 184 10.70 -15.05 -9.29
CA VAL A 184 11.06 -14.27 -8.10
C VAL A 184 10.71 -15.03 -6.83
N PHE A 185 9.50 -15.59 -6.75
CA PHE A 185 8.98 -16.22 -5.53
C PHE A 185 9.13 -17.76 -5.52
N SER A 186 9.58 -18.37 -6.62
CA SER A 186 9.71 -19.84 -6.75
C SER A 186 8.36 -20.57 -6.60
N VAL A 187 7.27 -19.91 -7.00
CA VAL A 187 5.89 -20.44 -6.96
C VAL A 187 5.39 -20.64 -8.38
N ASP A 188 5.32 -21.90 -8.84
CA ASP A 188 4.79 -22.25 -10.16
C ASP A 188 3.27 -22.53 -10.08
N LEU A 189 2.47 -21.49 -10.31
CA LEU A 189 1.00 -21.61 -10.31
C LEU A 189 0.46 -22.61 -11.33
N ASN A 190 1.13 -22.78 -12.47
CA ASN A 190 0.67 -23.70 -13.51
C ASN A 190 0.86 -25.14 -13.05
N GLN A 191 2.01 -25.44 -12.46
CA GLN A 191 2.26 -26.74 -11.85
C GLN A 191 1.27 -27.03 -10.71
N MET A 192 1.05 -26.07 -9.81
CA MET A 192 0.07 -26.24 -8.72
C MET A 192 -1.35 -26.49 -9.22
N LYS A 193 -1.76 -25.85 -10.33
CA LYS A 193 -3.07 -26.10 -10.94
C LYS A 193 -3.16 -27.52 -11.50
N LEU A 194 -2.12 -27.99 -12.19
CA LEU A 194 -2.08 -29.35 -12.74
C LEU A 194 -2.12 -30.42 -11.64
N GLU A 195 -1.39 -30.21 -10.55
CA GLU A 195 -1.35 -31.12 -9.39
C GLU A 195 -2.70 -31.20 -8.66
N ASN A 196 -3.48 -30.12 -8.67
CA ASN A 196 -4.79 -30.05 -8.02
C ASN A 196 -5.96 -30.46 -8.93
N SER A 197 -5.74 -30.64 -10.24
CA SER A 197 -6.79 -31.12 -11.16
C SER A 197 -7.00 -32.62 -11.04
N SER A 198 -8.26 -33.06 -10.98
CA SER A 198 -8.58 -34.49 -10.97
C SER A 198 -8.36 -35.15 -12.34
N ALA A 199 -8.17 -36.47 -12.36
CA ALA A 199 -8.03 -37.22 -13.61
C ALA A 199 -9.25 -37.06 -14.53
N ASP A 200 -10.45 -36.96 -13.96
CA ASP A 200 -11.71 -36.77 -14.69
C ASP A 200 -11.79 -35.37 -15.32
N GLU A 201 -11.43 -34.32 -14.58
CA GLU A 201 -11.38 -32.95 -15.11
C GLU A 201 -10.37 -32.79 -16.25
N GLN A 202 -9.23 -33.49 -16.17
CA GLN A 202 -8.22 -33.50 -17.23
C GLN A 202 -8.71 -34.24 -18.49
N GLN A 203 -9.45 -35.33 -18.33
CA GLN A 203 -10.07 -36.04 -19.46
C GLN A 203 -11.12 -35.18 -20.17
N ASP A 204 -11.99 -34.51 -19.41
CA ASP A 204 -13.02 -33.64 -19.95
C ASP A 204 -12.42 -32.41 -20.67
N ALA A 205 -11.42 -31.78 -20.07
CA ALA A 205 -10.71 -30.67 -20.70
C ALA A 205 -10.04 -31.09 -22.02
N LYS A 206 -9.38 -32.26 -22.05
CA LYS A 206 -8.75 -32.81 -23.25
C LYS A 206 -9.78 -33.16 -24.33
N ALA A 207 -10.91 -33.76 -23.95
CA ALA A 207 -11.99 -34.10 -24.88
C ALA A 207 -12.62 -32.84 -25.52
N ASN A 208 -12.80 -31.78 -24.75
CA ASN A 208 -13.29 -30.49 -25.24
C ASN A 208 -12.29 -29.82 -26.19
N LEU A 209 -10.99 -29.85 -25.87
CA LEU A 209 -9.94 -29.30 -26.74
C LEU A 209 -9.86 -30.04 -28.08
N LEU A 210 -9.95 -31.37 -28.05
CA LEU A 210 -10.03 -32.22 -29.24
C LEU A 210 -11.26 -31.89 -30.10
N ARG A 211 -12.42 -31.64 -29.47
CA ARG A 211 -13.63 -31.22 -30.20
C ARG A 211 -13.44 -29.87 -30.90
N LEU A 212 -12.82 -28.90 -30.24
CA LEU A 212 -12.57 -27.57 -30.80
C LEU A 212 -11.58 -27.61 -31.97
N LEU A 213 -10.47 -28.36 -31.84
CA LEU A 213 -9.50 -28.56 -32.92
C LEU A 213 -10.15 -29.22 -34.15
N ASN A 214 -10.93 -30.27 -33.94
CA ASN A 214 -11.63 -30.98 -35.01
C ASN A 214 -12.77 -30.15 -35.66
N GLN A 215 -13.27 -29.10 -34.99
CA GLN A 215 -14.21 -28.16 -35.58
C GLN A 215 -13.51 -27.12 -36.47
N GLN A 216 -12.31 -26.67 -36.07
CA GLN A 216 -11.51 -25.74 -36.88
C GLN A 216 -10.92 -26.37 -38.15
N GLU A 217 -10.67 -27.68 -38.15
CA GLU A 217 -10.21 -28.39 -39.36
C GLU A 217 -11.33 -28.67 -40.39
N LYS A 218 -12.59 -28.40 -40.03
CA LYS A 218 -13.76 -28.63 -40.90
C LYS A 218 -14.33 -27.37 -41.55
N GLU A 219 -13.76 -26.20 -41.26
CA GLU A 219 -14.02 -24.92 -41.95
C GLU A 219 -12.87 -24.61 -42.92
#